data_AF-A0A2A4R8E5-F1
#
_entry.id   AF-A0A2A4R8E5-F1
#
_cell.length_a   1.000
_cell.length_b   1.000
_cell.length_c   1.000
_cell.angle_alpha   90.00
_cell.angle_beta   90.00
_cell.angle_gamma   90.00
#
_symmetry.space_group_name_H-M   'P 1'
#
loop_
_entity.id
_entity.type
_entity.pdbx_description
1 polymer ?
#
loop_
_entity_poly.entity_id
_entity_poly.type
_entity_poly.pdbx_seq_one_letter_code
_entity_poly.pdbx_strand_id
1 'polypeptide(L)'
;MMIINSHFLRRLLLLIGIATMAQSFTQPASAEALLKPDEKTTMEFGSNIYQEQCASCHGNNLKGQLDWQTPDANGLLPAAL
;
A
#
# COMPACT_ATOMS: atom_id res chain seq x y z
N MET A 1 37.45 36.39 3.38
CA MET A 1 36.19 36.22 2.63
C MET A 1 36.31 34.95 1.80
N MET A 2 35.72 33.83 2.23
CA MET A 2 35.86 32.54 1.54
C MET A 2 34.88 32.49 0.36
N ILE A 3 35.37 32.59 -0.88
CA ILE A 3 34.53 32.45 -2.08
C ILE A 3 34.19 30.96 -2.19
N ILE A 4 32.97 30.58 -1.80
CA ILE A 4 32.50 29.20 -1.94
C ILE A 4 32.30 28.94 -3.43
N ASN A 5 33.13 28.09 -4.01
CA ASN A 5 33.08 27.74 -5.43
C ASN A 5 31.75 27.02 -5.75
N SER A 6 31.09 27.36 -6.86
CA SER A 6 29.83 26.73 -7.28
C SER A 6 29.96 25.21 -7.47
N HIS A 7 31.17 24.74 -7.80
CA HIS A 7 31.50 23.31 -7.84
C HIS A 7 31.47 22.65 -6.45
N PHE A 8 31.85 23.37 -5.39
CA PHE A 8 31.77 22.88 -4.02
C PHE A 8 30.31 22.75 -3.58
N LEU A 9 29.48 23.77 -3.86
CA LEU A 9 28.06 23.76 -3.56
C LEU A 9 27.33 22.63 -4.31
N ARG A 10 27.64 22.43 -5.59
CA ARG A 10 27.01 21.37 -6.41
C ARG A 10 27.39 19.97 -5.97
N ARG A 11 28.65 19.74 -5.58
CA ARG A 11 29.09 18.46 -4.99
C ARG A 11 28.43 18.20 -3.64
N LEU A 12 28.32 19.23 -2.81
CA LEU A 12 27.64 19.12 -1.52
C LEU A 12 26.15 18.75 -1.69
N LEU A 13 25.44 19.42 -2.59
CA LEU A 13 24.03 19.10 -2.90
C LEU A 13 23.86 17.68 -3.45
N LEU A 14 24.78 17.22 -4.30
CA LEU A 14 24.74 15.88 -4.88
C LEU A 14 24.99 14.79 -3.81
N LEU A 15 25.94 15.02 -2.90
CA LEU A 15 26.20 14.11 -1.77
C LEU A 15 25.01 14.06 -0.80
N ILE A 16 24.37 15.20 -0.52
CA ILE A 16 23.16 15.26 0.30
C ILE A 16 22.03 14.46 -0.36
N GLY A 17 21.80 14.66 -1.67
CA GLY A 17 20.77 13.93 -2.40
C GLY A 17 20.98 12.42 -2.42
N ILE A 18 22.22 11.97 -2.64
CA ILE A 18 22.57 10.54 -2.58
C ILE A 18 22.34 9.98 -1.16
N ALA A 19 22.77 10.71 -0.13
CA ALA A 19 22.58 10.30 1.26
C ALA A 19 21.09 10.16 1.63
N THR A 20 20.25 11.14 1.25
CA THR A 20 18.80 11.07 1.50
C THR A 20 18.13 9.91 0.76
N MET A 21 18.57 9.61 -0.46
CA MET A 21 17.98 8.52 -1.24
C MET A 21 18.40 7.15 -0.71
N ALA A 22 19.63 7.02 -0.22
CA ALA A 22 20.11 5.81 0.45
C ALA A 22 19.33 5.50 1.74
N GLN A 23 18.90 6.52 2.49
CA GLN A 23 18.12 6.35 3.72
C GLN A 23 16.75 5.68 3.49
N SER A 24 16.10 5.92 2.34
CA SER A 24 14.81 5.31 2.01
C SER A 24 14.88 3.79 1.84
N PHE A 25 16.05 3.25 1.48
CA PHE A 25 16.26 1.81 1.31
C PHE A 25 16.65 1.08 2.59
N THR A 26 17.03 1.82 3.64
CA THR A 26 17.46 1.26 4.92
C THR A 26 16.39 1.29 6.00
N GLN A 27 15.23 1.91 5.74
CA GLN A 27 14.12 1.86 6.66
C GLN A 27 13.55 0.43 6.70
N PRO A 28 13.53 -0.24 7.86
CA PRO A 28 12.78 -1.49 7.98
C PRO A 28 11.32 -1.18 7.66
N ALA A 29 10.65 -2.08 6.94
CA ALA A 29 9.21 -1.98 6.75
C ALA A 29 8.56 -1.88 8.13
N SER A 30 8.05 -0.69 8.48
CA SER A 30 7.49 -0.43 9.79
C SER A 30 6.20 -1.24 9.94
N ALA A 31 5.92 -1.75 11.14
CA ALA A 31 4.65 -2.43 11.41
C ALA A 31 3.46 -1.47 11.22
N GLU A 32 3.69 -0.16 11.25
CA GLU A 32 2.77 0.91 10.86
C GLU A 32 2.33 0.84 9.39
N ALA A 33 3.05 0.14 8.52
CA ALA A 33 2.64 -0.09 7.13
C ALA A 33 1.68 -1.28 6.97
N LEU A 34 1.44 -2.07 8.03
CA LEU A 34 0.43 -3.11 8.02
C LEU A 34 -0.94 -2.47 8.25
N LEU A 35 -1.93 -2.89 7.46
CA LEU A 35 -3.32 -2.58 7.77
C LEU A 35 -3.62 -3.09 9.19
N LYS A 36 -4.24 -2.24 10.01
CA LYS A 36 -4.68 -2.57 11.36
C LYS A 36 -6.19 -2.81 11.34
N PRO A 37 -6.64 -4.04 11.00
CA PRO A 37 -8.05 -4.34 10.79
C PRO A 37 -8.89 -4.25 12.07
N ASP A 38 -8.27 -4.21 13.25
CA ASP A 38 -8.90 -3.97 14.54
C ASP A 38 -9.22 -2.48 14.79
N GLU A 39 -8.57 -1.56 14.07
CA GLU A 39 -8.88 -0.15 14.12
C GLU A 39 -10.14 0.17 13.29
N LYS A 40 -11.13 0.78 13.94
CA LYS A 40 -12.42 1.14 13.32
C LYS A 40 -12.25 1.98 12.05
N THR A 41 -11.33 2.95 12.06
CA THR A 41 -11.04 3.82 10.92
C THR A 41 -10.55 3.04 9.70
N THR A 42 -9.72 2.02 9.91
CA THR A 42 -9.25 1.12 8.85
C THR A 42 -10.40 0.32 8.28
N MET A 43 -11.28 -0.21 9.14
CA MET A 43 -12.47 -0.95 8.68
C MET A 43 -13.46 -0.07 7.91
N GLU A 44 -13.72 1.15 8.37
CA GLU A 44 -14.63 2.09 7.70
C GLU A 44 -14.09 2.48 6.32
N PHE A 45 -12.79 2.77 6.22
CA PHE A 45 -12.14 3.04 4.94
C PHE A 45 -12.22 1.84 4.00
N GLY A 46 -11.90 0.63 4.49
CA GLY A 46 -12.02 -0.61 3.71
C GLY A 46 -13.46 -0.91 3.26
N SER A 47 -14.44 -0.62 4.11
CA SER A 47 -15.86 -0.79 3.78
C SER A 47 -16.28 0.08 2.60
N ASN A 48 -15.83 1.34 2.55
CA ASN A 48 -16.14 2.23 1.43
C ASN A 48 -15.55 1.70 0.12
N ILE A 49 -14.28 1.30 0.14
CA ILE A 49 -13.61 0.69 -1.02
C ILE A 49 -14.37 -0.56 -1.48
N TYR A 50 -14.75 -1.43 -0.54
CA TYR A 50 -15.48 -2.65 -0.87
C TYR A 50 -16.79 -2.35 -1.61
N GLN A 51 -17.57 -1.38 -1.13
CA GLN A 51 -18.83 -1.01 -1.77
C GLN A 51 -18.65 -0.39 -3.16
N GLU A 52 -17.61 0.41 -3.35
CA GLU A 52 -17.38 1.09 -4.63
C GLU A 52 -16.75 0.17 -5.69
N GLN A 53 -15.89 -0.76 -5.26
CA GLN A 53 -15.01 -1.49 -6.19
C GLN A 53 -15.27 -3.01 -6.23
N CYS A 54 -15.72 -3.60 -5.13
CA CYS A 54 -15.78 -5.06 -4.98
C CYS A 54 -17.21 -5.60 -5.02
N ALA A 55 -18.17 -4.84 -4.50
CA ALA A 55 -19.55 -5.27 -4.34
C ALA A 55 -20.27 -5.56 -5.66
N SER A 56 -19.81 -4.98 -6.78
CA SER A 56 -20.33 -5.25 -8.12
C SER A 56 -20.19 -6.71 -8.55
N CYS A 57 -19.19 -7.42 -8.02
CA CYS A 57 -18.90 -8.84 -8.31
C CYS A 57 -18.96 -9.75 -7.08
N HIS A 58 -18.94 -9.20 -5.86
CA HIS A 58 -18.93 -9.98 -4.60
C HIS A 58 -20.14 -9.72 -3.70
N GLY A 59 -21.07 -8.85 -4.12
CA GLY A 59 -22.30 -8.49 -3.39
C GLY A 59 -22.09 -7.48 -2.26
N ASN A 60 -23.14 -6.74 -1.89
CA ASN A 60 -23.06 -5.56 -1.01
C ASN A 60 -22.80 -5.82 0.49
N ASN A 61 -22.48 -7.05 0.91
CA ASN A 61 -22.47 -7.43 2.33
C ASN A 61 -21.41 -8.49 2.67
N LEU A 62 -20.30 -8.55 1.92
CA LEU A 62 -19.28 -9.60 2.09
C LEU A 62 -19.87 -11.02 1.97
N LYS A 63 -21.04 -11.14 1.32
CA LYS A 63 -21.80 -12.39 1.32
C LYS A 63 -21.09 -13.47 0.52
N GLY A 64 -20.24 -13.08 -0.44
CA GLY A 64 -19.46 -14.02 -1.24
C GLY A 64 -20.34 -15.09 -1.88
N GLN A 65 -19.73 -16.08 -2.50
CA GLN A 65 -20.45 -17.33 -2.78
C GLN A 65 -20.20 -18.30 -1.62
N LEU A 66 -21.14 -19.22 -1.38
CA LEU A 66 -20.90 -20.34 -0.47
C LEU A 66 -19.67 -21.14 -0.97
N ASP A 67 -18.85 -21.60 -0.04
CA ASP A 67 -17.63 -22.37 -0.35
C ASP A 67 -16.63 -21.63 -1.26
N TRP A 68 -16.58 -20.29 -1.23
CA TRP A 68 -15.66 -19.47 -2.04
C TRP A 68 -14.18 -19.83 -1.89
N GLN A 69 -13.80 -20.53 -0.82
CA GLN A 69 -12.43 -21.03 -0.59
C GLN A 69 -12.12 -22.32 -1.38
N THR A 70 -13.15 -22.95 -1.96
CA THR A 70 -13.03 -24.14 -2.79
C THR A 70 -13.06 -23.71 -4.26
N PRO A 71 -12.05 -24.06 -5.07
CA PRO A 71 -12.07 -23.80 -6.49
C PRO A 71 -13.26 -24.48 -7.19
N ASP A 72 -13.86 -23.79 -8.16
CA ASP A 72 -14.93 -24.32 -8.99
C ASP A 72 -14.43 -25.38 -10.00
N ALA A 73 -15.31 -25.84 -10.88
CA ALA A 73 -14.97 -26.80 -11.93
C ALA A 73 -13.90 -26.30 -12.92
N ASN A 74 -13.69 -24.98 -12.98
CA ASN A 74 -12.66 -24.34 -13.79
C ASN A 74 -11.38 -24.07 -12.99
N GLY A 75 -11.35 -24.40 -11.70
CA GLY A 75 -10.24 -24.13 -10.79
C GLY A 75 -10.17 -22.69 -10.28
N LEU A 76 -11.23 -21.89 -10.42
CA LEU A 76 -11.30 -20.50 -9.96
C LEU A 76 -12.04 -20.39 -8.63
N LEU A 77 -11.64 -19.43 -7.80
CA LEU A 77 -12.37 -19.13 -6.57
C LEU A 77 -13.70 -18.43 -6.90
N PRO A 78 -14.84 -18.94 -6.42
CA PRO A 78 -16.13 -18.38 -6.76
C PRO A 78 -16.37 -17.00 -6.12
N ALA A 79 -17.01 -16.11 -6.88
CA ALA A 79 -17.47 -14.80 -6.43
C ALA A 79 -19.01 -14.76 -6.43
N ALA A 80 -19.62 -13.94 -5.55
CA ALA A 80 -21.08 -13.90 -5.44
C ALA A 80 -21.71 -13.37 -6.74
N LEU A 81 -22.53 -14.17 -7.40
CA LEU A 81 -23.46 -13.70 -8.43
C LEU A 81 -24.77 -13.25 -7.79
#